data_AF-A0A355BJM4-F1
#
_entry.id   AF-A0A355BJM4-F1
#
_cell.length_a   1.000
_cell.length_b   1.000
_cell.length_c   1.000
_cell.angle_alpha   90.00
_cell.angle_beta   90.00
_cell.angle_gamma   90.00
#
_symmetry.space_group_name_H-M   'P 1'
#
loop_
_entity.id
_entity.type
_entity.pdbx_description
1 polymer ?
#
loop_
_entity_poly.entity_id
_entity_poly.type
_entity_poly.pdbx_seq_one_letter_code
_entity_poly.pdbx_strand_id
1 'polypeptide(L)'
;MYRVRLRQHLEEHLLSYFFVGVLFVVAIIFGAIAVKALTFSQKQELLTFLRQFFASGIAVPTGSAVFMQTLTANLQLVGLLWLMGVLVFGLPVVIIIVFFQGFVLGFSVGFLVHQMGAKGFFLAA
;
A
#
# COMPACT_ATOMS: atom_id res chain seq x y z
N MET A 1 37.35 -3.00 7.52
CA MET A 1 37.09 -1.65 6.96
C MET A 1 35.71 -1.46 6.28
N TYR A 2 35.01 -2.52 5.84
CA TYR A 2 33.66 -2.40 5.23
C TYR A 2 32.52 -2.14 6.23
N ARG A 3 32.63 -2.65 7.47
CA ARG A 3 31.58 -2.54 8.50
C ARG A 3 31.40 -1.13 9.10
N VAL A 4 32.43 -0.28 9.03
CA VAL A 4 32.42 1.06 9.62
C VAL A 4 31.61 2.04 8.75
N ARG A 5 31.70 1.91 7.42
CA ARG A 5 30.92 2.74 6.47
C ARG A 5 29.42 2.47 6.52
N LEU A 6 29.01 1.22 6.78
CA LEU A 6 27.59 0.88 6.94
C LEU A 6 26.99 1.49 8.20
N ARG A 7 27.72 1.51 9.33
CA ARG A 7 27.24 2.14 10.57
C ARG A 7 27.10 3.65 10.45
N GLN A 8 28.07 4.32 9.81
CA GLN A 8 27.98 5.78 9.59
C GLN A 8 26.82 6.16 8.66
N HIS A 9 26.56 5.38 7.61
CA HIS A 9 25.43 5.64 6.70
C HIS A 9 24.06 5.37 7.35
N LEU A 10 23.98 4.38 8.25
CA LEU A 10 22.81 4.15 9.10
C LEU A 10 22.62 5.32 10.08
N GLU A 11 23.66 5.77 10.79
CA GLU A 11 23.56 6.88 11.75
C GLU A 11 23.21 8.23 11.12
N GLU A 12 23.71 8.55 9.92
CA GLU A 12 23.42 9.81 9.22
C GLU A 12 22.01 9.86 8.59
N HIS A 13 21.43 8.70 8.23
CA HIS A 13 20.09 8.64 7.62
C HIS A 13 19.02 7.98 8.49
N LEU A 14 19.37 7.56 9.72
CA LEU A 14 18.45 6.96 10.70
C LEU A 14 17.24 7.86 10.98
N LEU A 15 17.44 9.18 11.00
CA LEU A 15 16.36 10.15 11.18
C LEU A 15 15.35 10.12 10.03
N SER A 16 15.81 9.93 8.80
CA SER A 16 14.96 9.80 7.60
C SER A 16 14.18 8.48 7.62
N TYR A 17 14.84 7.36 7.93
CA TYR A 17 14.18 6.06 8.05
C TYR A 17 13.13 6.04 9.17
N PHE A 18 13.46 6.63 10.33
CA PHE A 18 12.52 6.75 11.44
C PHE A 18 11.32 7.64 11.08
N PHE A 19 11.57 8.77 10.40
CA PHE A 19 10.53 9.66 9.92
C PHE A 19 9.55 8.98 8.95
N VAL A 20 10.08 8.26 7.95
CA VAL A 20 9.26 7.48 7.00
C VAL A 20 8.47 6.38 7.71
N GLY A 21 9.07 5.71 8.70
CA GLY A 21 8.39 4.70 9.52
C GLY A 21 7.21 5.28 10.31
N VAL A 22 7.40 6.42 10.97
CA VAL A 22 6.31 7.11 11.70
C VAL A 22 5.22 7.57 10.74
N LEU A 23 5.60 8.18 9.61
CA LEU A 23 4.66 8.64 8.60
C LEU A 23 3.80 7.49 8.05
N PHE A 24 4.42 6.33 7.82
CA PHE A 24 3.73 5.13 7.38
C PHE A 24 2.73 4.60 8.42
N VAL A 25 3.13 4.56 9.70
CA VAL A 25 2.22 4.16 10.80
C VAL A 25 1.04 5.13 10.93
N VAL A 26 1.29 6.44 10.87
CA VAL A 26 0.23 7.46 10.91
C VAL A 26 -0.74 7.27 9.73
N ALA A 27 -0.22 7.02 8.53
CA ALA A 27 -1.04 6.77 7.35
C ALA A 27 -1.92 5.53 7.51
N ILE A 28 -1.41 4.44 8.07
CA ILE A 28 -2.20 3.23 8.37
C ILE A 28 -3.34 3.55 9.33
N ILE A 29 -3.06 4.29 10.41
CA ILE A 29 -4.09 4.69 11.40
C ILE A 29 -5.17 5.54 10.73
N PHE A 30 -4.78 6.53 9.93
CA PHE A 30 -5.70 7.37 9.17
C PHE A 30 -6.56 6.55 8.19
N GLY A 31 -5.94 5.61 7.46
CA GLY A 31 -6.65 4.70 6.56
C GLY A 31 -7.69 3.86 7.28
N ALA A 32 -7.34 3.29 8.44
CA ALA A 32 -8.25 2.48 9.23
C ALA A 32 -9.43 3.30 9.80
N ILE A 33 -9.20 4.56 10.19
CA ILE A 33 -10.26 5.46 10.66
C ILE A 33 -11.18 5.88 9.51
N ALA A 34 -10.64 6.10 8.31
CA ALA A 34 -11.41 6.51 7.13
C ALA A 34 -12.55 5.53 6.78
N VAL A 35 -12.40 4.26 7.13
CA VAL A 35 -13.47 3.23 7.02
C VAL A 35 -14.74 3.65 7.76
N LYS A 36 -14.61 4.34 8.90
CA LYS A 36 -15.74 4.83 9.69
C LYS A 36 -16.41 6.06 9.06
N ALA A 37 -15.69 6.80 8.22
CA ALA A 37 -16.21 7.96 7.50
C ALA A 37 -17.07 7.56 6.28
N LEU A 38 -17.00 6.31 5.81
CA LEU A 38 -17.87 5.84 4.74
C LEU A 38 -19.32 5.72 5.25
N THR A 39 -20.23 6.28 4.46
CA THR A 39 -21.68 6.10 4.67
C THR A 39 -22.07 4.63 4.44
N PHE A 40 -23.20 4.23 5.02
CA PHE A 40 -23.72 2.86 4.90
C PHE A 40 -23.85 2.42 3.42
N SER A 41 -24.30 3.33 2.54
CA SER A 41 -24.40 3.10 1.09
C SER A 41 -23.04 2.78 0.44
N GLN A 42 -22.00 3.58 0.72
CA GLN A 42 -20.65 3.38 0.18
C GLN A 42 -20.02 2.08 0.66
N LYS A 43 -20.25 1.72 1.94
CA LYS A 43 -19.79 0.43 2.48
C LYS A 43 -20.42 -0.73 1.74
N GLN A 44 -21.71 -0.62 1.39
CA GLN A 44 -22.48 -1.69 0.75
C GLN A 44 -22.15 -1.85 -0.73
N GLU A 45 -21.88 -0.75 -1.45
CA GLU A 45 -21.31 -0.79 -2.80
C GLU A 45 -19.95 -1.50 -2.79
N LEU A 46 -19.05 -1.14 -1.86
CA LEU A 46 -17.72 -1.74 -1.78
C LEU A 46 -17.78 -3.24 -1.40
N LEU A 47 -18.71 -3.61 -0.52
CA LEU A 47 -18.99 -5.02 -0.19
C LEU A 47 -19.50 -5.79 -1.41
N THR A 48 -20.39 -5.17 -2.19
CA THR A 48 -20.96 -5.77 -3.40
C THR A 48 -19.88 -5.96 -4.46
N PHE A 49 -18.99 -4.98 -4.64
CA PHE A 49 -17.81 -5.11 -5.48
C PHE A 49 -16.90 -6.26 -5.04
N LEU A 50 -16.56 -6.36 -3.75
CA LEU A 50 -15.75 -7.50 -3.25
C LEU A 50 -16.46 -8.84 -3.46
N ARG A 51 -17.76 -8.93 -3.18
CA ARG A 51 -18.54 -10.15 -3.41
C ARG A 51 -18.56 -10.51 -4.89
N GLN A 52 -18.72 -9.54 -5.77
CA GLN A 52 -18.65 -9.75 -7.21
C GLN A 52 -17.24 -10.15 -7.64
N PHE A 53 -16.17 -9.61 -7.03
CA PHE A 53 -14.80 -10.03 -7.29
C PHE A 53 -14.54 -11.49 -6.87
N PHE A 54 -14.98 -11.90 -5.68
CA PHE A 54 -14.86 -13.29 -5.22
C PHE A 54 -15.78 -14.25 -6.00
N ALA A 55 -17.00 -13.82 -6.33
CA ALA A 55 -17.99 -14.63 -7.04
C ALA A 55 -17.72 -14.72 -8.56
N SER A 56 -17.15 -13.66 -9.15
CA SER A 56 -16.67 -13.69 -10.54
C SER A 56 -15.46 -14.60 -10.69
N GLY A 57 -14.86 -15.05 -9.56
CA GLY A 57 -13.87 -16.10 -9.49
C GLY A 57 -13.04 -16.13 -10.76
N ILE A 58 -12.39 -14.99 -11.06
CA ILE A 58 -11.71 -14.78 -12.34
C ILE A 58 -10.95 -16.06 -12.58
N ALA A 59 -11.42 -16.84 -13.57
CA ALA A 59 -10.83 -18.12 -13.92
C ALA A 59 -9.35 -17.82 -14.06
N VAL A 60 -8.54 -18.29 -13.11
CA VAL A 60 -7.15 -17.85 -12.92
C VAL A 60 -6.53 -17.90 -14.31
N PRO A 61 -6.36 -16.75 -14.99
CA PRO A 61 -5.88 -16.79 -16.35
C PRO A 61 -4.48 -17.34 -16.21
N THR A 62 -4.22 -18.45 -16.91
CA THR A 62 -2.98 -19.24 -16.86
C THR A 62 -1.81 -18.35 -16.42
N GLY A 63 -1.26 -18.63 -15.23
CA GLY A 63 -0.53 -17.66 -14.42
C GLY A 63 0.63 -16.93 -15.12
N SER A 64 1.14 -17.46 -16.24
CA SER A 64 2.15 -16.81 -17.06
C SER A 64 1.68 -15.51 -17.74
N ALA A 65 0.43 -15.45 -18.21
CA ALA A 65 -0.10 -14.27 -18.92
C ALA A 65 -0.39 -13.11 -17.95
N VAL A 66 -1.03 -13.41 -16.81
CA VAL A 66 -1.26 -12.43 -15.74
C VAL A 66 0.06 -12.00 -15.13
N PHE A 67 0.99 -12.92 -14.88
CA PHE A 67 2.30 -12.58 -14.34
C PHE A 67 3.06 -11.62 -15.26
N MET A 68 3.13 -11.89 -16.57
CA MET A 68 3.81 -10.98 -17.50
C MET A 68 3.12 -9.63 -17.62
N GLN A 69 1.79 -9.58 -17.59
CA GLN A 69 1.01 -8.34 -17.64
C GLN A 69 1.17 -7.53 -16.35
N THR A 70 1.10 -8.17 -15.18
CA THR A 70 1.33 -7.52 -13.88
C THR A 70 2.79 -7.09 -13.73
N LEU A 71 3.76 -7.90 -14.20
CA LEU A 71 5.18 -7.56 -14.15
C LEU A 71 5.50 -6.36 -15.04
N THR A 72 4.99 -6.31 -16.26
CA THR A 72 5.19 -5.16 -17.17
C THR A 72 4.51 -3.90 -16.66
N ALA A 73 3.29 -3.99 -16.14
CA ALA A 73 2.60 -2.85 -15.53
C ALA A 73 3.36 -2.30 -14.31
N ASN A 74 3.85 -3.18 -13.44
CA ASN A 74 4.65 -2.76 -12.28
C ASN A 74 6.03 -2.22 -12.69
N LEU A 75 6.69 -2.79 -13.71
CA LEU A 75 7.95 -2.26 -14.24
C LEU A 75 7.78 -0.87 -14.87
N GLN A 76 6.68 -0.64 -15.60
CA GLN A 76 6.35 0.70 -16.11
C GLN A 76 6.13 1.70 -14.98
N LEU A 77 5.44 1.27 -13.92
CA LEU A 77 5.19 2.10 -12.74
C LEU A 77 6.51 2.42 -12.00
N VAL A 78 7.38 1.43 -11.79
CA VAL A 78 8.71 1.61 -11.19
C VAL A 78 9.59 2.51 -12.07
N GLY A 79 9.59 2.33 -13.39
CA GLY A 79 10.33 3.19 -14.32
C GLY A 79 9.83 4.63 -14.32
N LEU A 80 8.51 4.83 -14.25
CA LEU A 80 7.90 6.16 -14.15
C LEU A 80 8.24 6.82 -12.81
N LEU A 81 8.16 6.08 -11.70
CA LEU A 81 8.56 6.57 -10.38
C LEU A 81 10.06 6.89 -10.30
N TRP A 82 10.89 6.09 -10.96
CA TRP A 82 12.33 6.33 -11.04
C TRP A 82 12.64 7.62 -11.82
N LEU A 83 11.98 7.86 -12.95
CA LEU A 83 12.09 9.11 -13.72
C LEU A 83 11.57 10.32 -12.93
N MET A 84 10.44 10.18 -12.23
CA MET A 84 9.87 11.23 -11.39
C MET A 84 10.75 11.55 -10.17
N GLY A 85 11.46 10.56 -9.63
CA GLY A 85 12.36 10.70 -8.48
C GLY A 85 13.67 11.43 -8.78
N VAL A 86 14.08 11.53 -10.05
CA VAL A 86 15.28 12.27 -10.49
C VAL A 86 15.02 13.77 -10.61
N LEU A 87 13.77 14.23 -10.64
CA LEU A 87 13.44 15.65 -10.48
C LEU A 87 13.58 16.08 -9.01
N VAL A 88 13.97 17.34 -8.79
CA VAL A 88 14.14 18.04 -7.49
C VAL A 88 12.97 17.87 -6.48
N PHE A 89 11.85 17.30 -6.92
CA PHE A 89 10.66 16.94 -6.13
C PHE A 89 10.69 15.53 -5.50
N GLY A 90 11.81 14.79 -5.58
CA GLY A 90 11.88 13.41 -5.07
C GLY A 90 11.46 13.24 -3.60
N LEU A 91 11.84 14.16 -2.71
CA LEU A 91 11.49 14.08 -1.28
C LEU A 91 9.97 14.25 -1.02
N PRO A 92 9.28 15.31 -1.50
CA PRO A 92 7.83 15.44 -1.31
C PRO A 92 7.03 14.33 -2.01
N VAL A 93 7.48 13.86 -3.17
CA VAL A 93 6.80 12.77 -3.91
C VAL A 93 6.88 11.45 -3.13
N VAL A 94 8.06 11.11 -2.58
CA VAL A 94 8.23 9.90 -1.75
C VAL A 94 7.31 9.94 -0.52
N ILE A 95 7.19 11.09 0.15
CA ILE A 95 6.30 11.26 1.29
C ILE A 95 4.83 10.99 0.92
N ILE A 96 4.36 11.56 -0.20
CA ILE A 96 2.97 11.36 -0.67
C ILE A 96 2.72 9.88 -1.01
N ILE A 97 3.67 9.24 -1.70
CA ILE A 97 3.53 7.83 -2.10
C ILE A 97 3.50 6.93 -0.87
N VAL A 98 4.42 7.11 0.08
CA VAL A 98 4.47 6.31 1.31
C VAL A 98 3.20 6.51 2.14
N PHE A 99 2.74 7.76 2.26
CA PHE A 99 1.48 8.05 2.95
C PHE A 99 0.30 7.36 2.28
N PHE A 100 0.18 7.47 0.95
CA PHE A 100 -0.91 6.84 0.22
C PHE A 100 -0.89 5.31 0.32
N GLN A 101 0.29 4.69 0.22
CA GLN A 101 0.48 3.25 0.41
C GLN A 101 0.05 2.79 1.81
N GLY A 102 0.51 3.49 2.87
CA GLY A 102 0.10 3.21 4.24
C GLY A 102 -1.41 3.38 4.45
N PHE A 103 -1.99 4.44 3.87
CA PHE A 103 -3.42 4.70 3.90
C PHE A 103 -4.25 3.58 3.27
N VAL A 104 -3.88 3.14 2.06
CA VAL A 104 -4.59 2.05 1.36
C VAL A 104 -4.52 0.74 2.14
N LEU A 105 -3.37 0.42 2.73
CA LEU A 105 -3.22 -0.75 3.60
C LEU A 105 -4.12 -0.67 4.84
N GLY A 106 -4.07 0.44 5.59
CA GLY A 106 -4.90 0.64 6.77
C GLY A 106 -6.39 0.65 6.46
N PHE A 107 -6.78 1.26 5.35
CA PHE A 107 -8.15 1.27 4.85
C PHE A 107 -8.64 -0.14 4.51
N SER A 108 -7.83 -0.93 3.81
CA SER A 108 -8.18 -2.28 3.41
C SER A 108 -8.36 -3.18 4.63
N VAL A 109 -7.37 -3.23 5.53
CA VAL A 109 -7.45 -4.03 6.76
C VAL A 109 -8.63 -3.58 7.63
N GLY A 110 -8.79 -2.26 7.84
CA GLY A 110 -9.90 -1.72 8.63
C GLY A 110 -11.27 -2.01 8.01
N PHE A 111 -11.41 -1.94 6.69
CA PHE A 111 -12.64 -2.22 5.97
C PHE A 111 -13.01 -3.70 6.08
N LEU A 112 -12.04 -4.59 5.87
CA LEU A 112 -12.25 -6.04 5.96
C LEU A 112 -12.62 -6.46 7.39
N VAL A 113 -11.94 -5.94 8.41
CA VAL A 113 -12.27 -6.24 9.81
C VAL A 113 -13.65 -5.71 10.20
N HIS A 114 -14.02 -4.51 9.73
CA HIS A 114 -15.33 -3.92 10.03
C HIS A 114 -16.50 -4.64 9.34
N GLN A 115 -16.30 -5.17 8.14
CA GLN A 115 -17.36 -5.85 7.36
C GLN A 115 -17.46 -7.36 7.61
N MET A 116 -16.33 -8.05 7.82
CA MET A 116 -16.27 -9.52 7.86
C MET A 116 -15.85 -10.08 9.23
N GLY A 117 -15.67 -9.21 10.24
CA GLY A 117 -15.22 -9.60 11.58
C GLY A 117 -13.81 -10.20 11.56
N ALA A 118 -13.51 -11.12 12.50
CA ALA A 118 -12.18 -11.75 12.61
C ALA A 118 -11.73 -12.50 11.34
N LYS A 119 -12.67 -12.95 10.48
CA LYS A 119 -12.36 -13.58 9.19
C LYS A 119 -11.76 -12.58 8.18
N GLY A 120 -12.11 -11.30 8.30
CA GLY A 120 -11.53 -10.23 7.48
C GLY A 120 -10.06 -9.98 7.78
N PHE A 121 -9.61 -10.21 9.03
CA PHE A 121 -8.20 -10.10 9.39
C PHE A 121 -7.35 -11.17 8.68
N PHE A 122 -7.80 -12.44 8.69
CA PHE A 122 -7.08 -13.54 8.03
C PHE A 122 -7.11 -13.47 6.49
N LEU A 123 -8.06 -12.74 5.90
CA LEU A 123 -8.07 -12.47 4.45
C LEU A 123 -7.18 -11.29 4.07
N ALA A 124 -6.92 -10.38 5.00
CA ALA A 124 -6.09 -9.19 4.79
C ALA A 124 -4.60 -9.40 5.15
N ALA A 125 -4.31 -10.42 5.97
CA ALA A 125 -2.98 -10.86 6.38
C ALA A 125 -2.43 -11.92 5.42
#